data_AF-A0A7S1YPH5-F1
#
_entry.id   AF-A0A7S1YPH5-F1
#
_cell.length_a   1.000
_cell.length_b   1.000
_cell.length_c   1.000
_cell.angle_alpha   90.00
_cell.angle_beta   90.00
_cell.angle_gamma   90.00
#
_symmetry.space_group_name_H-M   'P 1'
#
loop_
_entity.id
_entity.type
_entity.pdbx_description
1 polymer ?
#
loop_
_entity_poly.entity_id
_entity_poly.type
_entity_poly.pdbx_seq_one_letter_code
_entity_poly.pdbx_strand_id
1 'polypeptide(L)'
;MMCHQQQQRKLQKPQPSSLLYDYVLDLNWEKAKSHALKCPLDASYTDDEGETPLFLACQLATDPPLSLIQTLIHVYPEAVILPQGRHKYLPIHIACRYDAPIGVLKVLLDGNAKCAVKQSKWGKTPLVALCDGDANR
;
A
#
# COMPACT_ATOMS: atom_id res chain seq x y z
N MET A 1 35.20 -18.06 28.73
CA MET A 1 34.31 -18.63 27.69
C MET A 1 33.65 -17.52 26.87
N MET A 2 34.45 -16.65 26.22
CA MET A 2 33.96 -15.55 25.39
C MET A 2 33.98 -15.93 23.90
N CYS A 3 33.24 -16.97 23.50
CA CYS A 3 33.24 -17.39 22.09
C CYS A 3 31.87 -17.86 21.56
N HIS A 4 30.78 -17.53 22.24
CA HIS A 4 29.42 -17.91 21.79
C HIS A 4 28.55 -16.73 21.35
N GLN A 5 29.00 -15.48 21.54
CA GLN A 5 28.24 -14.29 21.10
C GLN A 5 28.56 -13.83 19.67
N GLN A 6 29.57 -14.39 19.00
CA GLN A 6 29.98 -13.94 17.66
C GLN A 6 29.38 -14.77 16.50
N GLN A 7 28.65 -15.85 16.77
CA GLN A 7 28.18 -16.79 15.73
C GLN A 7 26.70 -16.66 15.33
N GLN A 8 25.96 -15.65 15.82
CA GLN A 8 24.57 -15.41 15.42
C GLN A 8 24.31 -14.06 14.73
N ARG A 9 25.34 -13.39 14.21
CA ARG A 9 25.15 -12.39 13.13
C ARG A 9 24.87 -13.10 11.80
N LYS A 10 23.86 -13.98 11.79
CA LYS A 10 23.28 -14.48 10.55
C LYS A 10 22.67 -13.27 9.86
N LEU A 11 23.19 -12.94 8.69
CA LEU A 11 22.65 -12.02 7.67
C LEU A 11 21.13 -11.79 7.86
N GLN A 12 20.75 -10.85 8.73
CA GLN A 12 19.36 -10.45 8.83
C GLN A 12 19.10 -9.70 7.53
N LYS A 13 18.21 -10.25 6.70
CA LYS A 13 17.67 -9.51 5.56
C LYS A 13 17.20 -8.16 6.10
N PRO A 14 17.54 -7.04 5.43
CA PRO A 14 17.09 -5.74 5.88
C PRO A 14 15.57 -5.80 6.01
N GLN A 15 15.07 -5.35 7.16
CA GLN A 15 13.64 -5.29 7.45
C GLN A 15 13.13 -3.91 7.10
N PRO A 16 11.90 -3.80 6.55
CA PRO A 16 11.31 -2.51 6.25
C PRO A 16 11.02 -1.73 7.55
N SER A 17 11.32 -0.44 7.55
CA SER A 17 10.99 0.48 8.63
C SER A 17 9.57 1.04 8.46
N SER A 18 8.90 1.36 9.57
CA SER A 18 7.59 2.04 9.56
C SER A 18 7.66 3.47 9.04
N LEU A 19 8.85 4.07 8.93
CA LEU A 19 8.99 5.51 8.71
C LEU A 19 8.28 6.03 7.45
N LEU A 20 8.27 5.23 6.37
CA LEU A 20 7.50 5.58 5.17
C LEU A 20 6.00 5.57 5.43
N TYR A 21 5.52 4.56 6.16
CA TYR A 21 4.12 4.42 6.54
C TYR A 21 3.70 5.59 7.42
N ASP A 22 4.53 5.96 8.41
CA ASP A 22 4.30 7.08 9.32
C ASP A 22 4.19 8.41 8.54
N TYR A 23 5.04 8.64 7.52
CA TYR A 23 4.88 9.84 6.67
C TYR A 23 3.60 9.86 5.84
N VAL A 24 3.11 8.71 5.39
CA VAL A 24 1.81 8.62 4.70
C VAL A 24 0.68 8.88 5.68
N LEU A 25 0.76 8.33 6.89
CA LEU A 25 -0.22 8.52 7.96
C LEU A 25 -0.30 9.99 8.41
N ASP A 26 0.85 10.64 8.55
CA ASP A 26 0.97 12.07 8.89
C ASP A 26 0.66 13.01 7.71
N LEU A 27 0.24 12.47 6.56
CA LEU A 27 -0.04 13.22 5.32
C LEU A 27 1.16 14.01 4.78
N ASN A 28 2.38 13.61 5.14
CA ASN A 28 3.61 14.25 4.72
C ASN A 28 4.11 13.70 3.37
N TRP A 29 3.38 14.01 2.30
CA TRP A 29 3.58 13.44 0.97
C TRP A 29 4.99 13.66 0.40
N GLU A 30 5.58 14.84 0.63
CA GLU A 30 6.92 15.16 0.15
C GLU A 30 7.98 14.32 0.84
N LYS A 31 7.90 14.16 2.17
CA LYS A 31 8.81 13.28 2.91
C LYS A 31 8.58 11.83 2.53
N ALA A 32 7.32 11.38 2.44
CA ALA A 32 6.99 10.02 2.01
C ALA A 32 7.59 9.70 0.64
N LYS A 33 7.41 10.59 -0.34
CA LYS A 33 7.97 10.43 -1.69
C LYS A 33 9.50 10.40 -1.69
N SER A 34 10.13 11.39 -1.04
CA SER A 34 11.60 11.46 -0.92
C SER A 34 12.17 10.22 -0.24
N HIS A 35 11.50 9.74 0.81
CA HIS A 35 11.91 8.58 1.57
C HIS A 35 11.71 7.28 0.80
N ALA A 36 10.58 7.11 0.10
CA ALA A 36 10.31 5.93 -0.74
C ALA A 36 11.40 5.72 -1.81
N LEU A 37 11.89 6.81 -2.41
CA LEU A 37 12.98 6.73 -3.41
C LEU A 37 14.34 6.40 -2.77
N LYS A 38 14.59 6.86 -1.54
CA LYS A 38 15.85 6.59 -0.82
C LYS A 38 15.89 5.19 -0.21
N CYS A 39 14.75 4.74 0.32
CA CYS A 39 14.57 3.47 1.01
C CYS A 39 13.36 2.71 0.42
N PRO A 40 13.46 2.15 -0.80
CA PRO A 40 12.38 1.39 -1.46
C PRO A 40 11.82 0.25 -0.62
N LEU A 41 12.66 -0.40 0.19
CA LEU A 41 12.28 -1.50 1.05
C LEU A 41 11.13 -1.12 2.00
N ASP A 42 11.11 0.11 2.49
CA ASP A 42 10.10 0.55 3.46
C ASP A 42 8.70 0.60 2.84
N ALA A 43 8.58 0.59 1.51
CA ALA A 43 7.28 0.46 0.84
C ALA A 43 6.63 -0.91 1.04
N SER A 44 7.41 -1.93 1.40
CA SER A 44 6.89 -3.24 1.79
C SER A 44 6.62 -3.37 3.29
N TYR A 45 6.78 -2.30 4.08
CA TYR A 45 6.30 -2.29 5.46
C TYR A 45 4.79 -2.52 5.50
N THR A 46 4.33 -3.22 6.54
CA THR A 46 2.91 -3.35 6.84
C THR A 46 2.67 -3.08 8.31
N ASP A 47 1.55 -2.43 8.62
CA ASP A 47 1.06 -2.30 9.99
C ASP A 47 0.50 -3.63 10.56
N ASP A 48 -0.10 -3.55 11.74
CA ASP A 48 -0.73 -4.69 12.42
C ASP A 48 -1.92 -5.30 11.65
N GLU A 49 -2.50 -4.56 10.70
CA GLU A 49 -3.58 -5.03 9.83
C GLU A 49 -3.06 -5.60 8.50
N GLY A 50 -1.74 -5.52 8.25
CA GLY A 50 -1.13 -5.97 7.01
C GLY A 50 -1.23 -4.93 5.88
N GLU A 51 -1.49 -3.67 6.21
CA GLU A 51 -1.68 -2.59 5.26
C GLU A 51 -0.35 -1.89 4.96
N THR A 52 -0.05 -1.76 3.67
CA THR A 52 1.17 -1.10 3.17
C THR A 52 0.93 0.40 3.04
N PRO A 53 1.99 1.23 2.91
CA PRO A 53 1.86 2.65 2.60
C PRO A 53 0.98 2.96 1.38
N LEU A 54 1.02 2.13 0.32
CA LEU A 54 0.16 2.32 -0.87
C LEU A 54 -1.33 2.14 -0.54
N PHE A 55 -1.65 1.16 0.30
CA PHE A 55 -3.02 0.86 0.71
C PHE A 55 -3.57 1.98 1.57
N LEU A 56 -2.79 2.40 2.58
CA LEU A 56 -3.11 3.53 3.43
C LEU A 56 -3.37 4.79 2.60
N ALA A 57 -2.48 5.10 1.65
CA ALA A 57 -2.66 6.25 0.77
C ALA A 57 -3.99 6.20 -0.01
N CYS A 58 -4.44 5.03 -0.46
CA CYS A 58 -5.72 4.86 -1.15
C CYS A 58 -6.95 4.93 -0.22
N GLN A 59 -6.76 4.72 1.09
CA GLN A 59 -7.81 4.74 2.11
C GLN A 59 -8.12 6.15 2.64
N LEU A 60 -7.11 7.02 2.62
CA LEU A 60 -7.22 8.36 3.19
C LEU A 60 -8.13 9.26 2.32
N ALA A 61 -9.07 9.96 2.97
CA ALA A 61 -10.00 10.89 2.32
C ALA A 61 -9.36 12.26 1.96
N THR A 62 -8.04 12.30 1.77
CA THR A 62 -7.24 13.54 1.69
C THR A 62 -6.58 13.76 0.32
N ASP A 63 -7.01 13.01 -0.71
CA ASP A 63 -6.51 13.09 -2.08
C ASP A 63 -4.97 13.08 -2.17
N PRO A 64 -4.32 11.91 -1.96
CA PRO A 64 -2.87 11.82 -2.05
C PRO A 64 -2.39 12.27 -3.45
N PRO A 65 -1.27 13.01 -3.55
CA PRO A 65 -0.73 13.42 -4.83
C PRO A 65 -0.47 12.21 -5.72
N LEU A 66 -0.90 12.26 -6.99
CA LEU A 66 -0.67 11.16 -7.95
C LEU A 66 0.80 10.75 -8.03
N SER A 67 1.72 11.73 -7.91
CA SER A 67 3.14 11.44 -7.94
C SER A 67 3.62 10.57 -6.78
N LEU A 68 2.97 10.63 -5.61
CA LEU A 68 3.26 9.74 -4.49
C LEU A 68 2.77 8.32 -4.80
N ILE A 69 1.54 8.16 -5.27
CA ILE A 69 0.96 6.86 -5.65
C ILE A 69 1.83 6.19 -6.72
N GLN A 70 2.21 6.93 -7.76
CA GLN A 70 3.12 6.46 -8.80
C GLN A 70 4.47 6.04 -8.23
N THR A 71 5.03 6.81 -7.28
CA THR A 71 6.31 6.49 -6.63
C THR A 71 6.20 5.20 -5.82
N LEU A 72 5.15 5.04 -4.99
CA LEU A 72 4.93 3.86 -4.16
C LEU A 72 4.78 2.59 -5.02
N ILE A 73 4.04 2.68 -6.13
CA ILE A 73 3.92 1.58 -7.10
C ILE A 73 5.25 1.30 -7.80
N HIS A 74 6.00 2.34 -8.16
CA HIS A 74 7.30 2.16 -8.82
C HIS A 74 8.30 1.42 -7.95
N VAL A 75 8.38 1.78 -6.66
CA VAL A 75 9.35 1.17 -5.73
C VAL A 75 8.89 -0.19 -5.18
N TYR A 76 7.58 -0.45 -5.17
CA TYR A 76 7.02 -1.74 -4.75
C TYR A 76 5.77 -2.13 -5.58
N PRO A 77 5.95 -2.59 -6.83
CA PRO A 77 4.84 -2.88 -7.76
C PRO A 77 3.88 -3.96 -7.28
N GLU A 78 4.37 -4.93 -6.52
CA GLU A 78 3.58 -6.06 -6.01
C GLU A 78 2.45 -5.60 -5.09
N ALA A 79 2.59 -4.44 -4.43
CA ALA A 79 1.56 -3.87 -3.54
C ALA A 79 0.21 -3.69 -4.24
N VAL A 80 0.20 -3.38 -5.54
CA VAL A 80 -1.03 -3.15 -6.32
C VAL A 80 -1.98 -4.35 -6.30
N ILE A 81 -1.43 -5.56 -6.23
CA ILE A 81 -2.19 -6.82 -6.23
C ILE A 81 -2.06 -7.61 -4.92
N LEU A 82 -1.46 -7.01 -3.89
CA LEU A 82 -1.31 -7.59 -2.57
C LEU A 82 -2.65 -7.53 -1.82
N PRO A 83 -3.22 -8.67 -1.38
CA PRO A 83 -4.42 -8.66 -0.54
C PRO A 83 -4.07 -8.28 0.90
N GLN A 84 -4.79 -7.31 1.45
CA GLN A 84 -4.48 -6.63 2.72
C GLN A 84 -5.69 -6.59 3.64
N GLY A 85 -5.42 -6.47 4.95
CA GLY A 85 -6.46 -6.50 5.96
C GLY A 85 -7.18 -7.85 6.08
N ARG A 86 -8.12 -7.91 7.03
CA ARG A 86 -8.96 -9.11 7.28
C ARG A 86 -9.88 -9.46 6.12
N HIS A 87 -10.13 -8.49 5.23
CA HIS A 87 -11.02 -8.62 4.08
C HIS A 87 -10.29 -8.93 2.77
N LYS A 88 -8.95 -9.04 2.80
CA LYS A 88 -8.14 -9.30 1.60
C LYS A 88 -8.43 -8.28 0.49
N TYR A 89 -8.60 -7.01 0.86
CA TYR A 89 -8.80 -5.95 -0.12
C TYR A 89 -7.49 -5.65 -0.84
N LEU A 90 -7.61 -5.10 -2.04
CA LEU A 90 -6.49 -4.53 -2.77
C LEU A 90 -6.56 -3.01 -2.63
N PRO A 91 -5.47 -2.28 -2.89
CA PRO A 91 -5.50 -0.83 -2.95
C PRO A 91 -6.64 -0.28 -3.83
N ILE A 92 -6.90 -0.91 -4.99
CA ILE A 92 -8.00 -0.49 -5.88
C ILE A 92 -9.40 -0.71 -5.29
N HIS A 93 -9.62 -1.74 -4.45
CA HIS A 93 -10.93 -1.92 -3.79
C HIS A 93 -11.22 -0.77 -2.83
N ILE A 94 -10.19 -0.34 -2.10
CA ILE A 94 -10.28 0.77 -1.16
C ILE A 94 -10.41 2.10 -1.91
N ALA A 95 -9.59 2.34 -2.92
CA ALA A 95 -9.70 3.51 -3.78
C ALA A 95 -11.13 3.64 -4.35
N CYS A 96 -11.73 2.54 -4.79
CA CYS A 96 -13.12 2.48 -5.21
C CYS A 96 -14.11 2.79 -4.07
N ARG A 97 -13.94 2.15 -2.91
CA ARG A 97 -14.83 2.30 -1.75
C ARG A 97 -14.87 3.74 -1.22
N TYR A 98 -13.75 4.44 -1.28
CA TYR A 98 -13.59 5.81 -0.78
C TYR A 98 -13.64 6.87 -1.90
N ASP A 99 -14.13 6.50 -3.09
CA ASP A 99 -14.35 7.44 -4.22
C ASP A 99 -13.08 8.22 -4.63
N ALA A 100 -11.95 7.52 -4.63
CA ALA A 100 -10.67 8.12 -4.96
C ALA A 100 -10.68 8.68 -6.40
N PRO A 101 -9.91 9.76 -6.67
CA PRO A 101 -9.89 10.38 -7.98
C PRO A 101 -9.57 9.38 -9.10
N ILE A 102 -10.21 9.56 -10.27
CA ILE A 102 -10.01 8.69 -11.44
C ILE A 102 -8.53 8.53 -11.83
N GLY A 103 -7.70 9.55 -11.56
CA GLY A 103 -6.25 9.47 -11.77
C GLY A 103 -5.59 8.38 -10.92
N VAL A 104 -6.01 8.19 -9.67
CA VAL A 104 -5.48 7.15 -8.77
C VAL A 104 -5.88 5.78 -9.29
N LEU A 105 -7.14 5.62 -9.70
CA LEU A 105 -7.62 4.37 -10.30
C LEU A 105 -6.84 4.00 -11.58
N LYS A 106 -6.62 4.98 -12.47
CA LYS A 106 -5.80 4.78 -13.68
C LYS A 106 -4.39 4.34 -13.34
N VAL A 107 -3.73 5.02 -12.40
CA VAL A 107 -2.37 4.68 -11.97
C VAL A 107 -2.28 3.27 -11.38
N LEU A 108 -3.28 2.83 -10.60
CA LEU A 108 -3.34 1.47 -10.07
C LEU A 108 -3.55 0.42 -11.19
N LEU A 109 -4.39 0.72 -12.17
CA LEU A 109 -4.61 -0.15 -13.33
C LEU A 109 -3.37 -0.26 -14.22
N ASP A 110 -2.68 0.85 -14.45
CA ASP A 110 -1.43 0.91 -15.21
C ASP A 110 -0.31 0.15 -14.49
N GLY A 111 -0.30 0.20 -13.15
CA GLY A 111 0.63 -0.58 -12.33
C GLY A 111 0.41 -2.09 -12.47
N ASN A 112 -0.84 -2.55 -12.46
CA ASN A 112 -1.18 -3.93 -12.78
C ASN A 112 -2.68 -4.12 -13.06
N ALA A 113 -3.06 -4.29 -14.33
CA ALA A 113 -4.46 -4.44 -14.74
C ALA A 113 -5.20 -5.63 -14.10
N LYS A 114 -4.48 -6.64 -13.59
CA LYS A 114 -5.11 -7.78 -12.89
C LYS A 114 -5.79 -7.37 -11.59
N CYS A 115 -5.45 -6.22 -11.02
CA CYS A 115 -6.10 -5.71 -9.81
C CYS A 115 -7.61 -5.47 -10.04
N ALA A 116 -8.03 -5.14 -11.27
CA ALA A 116 -9.42 -4.85 -11.64
C ALA A 116 -10.38 -6.05 -11.55
N VAL A 117 -9.85 -7.27 -11.65
CA VAL A 117 -10.65 -8.51 -11.71
C VAL A 117 -10.48 -9.39 -10.47
N LYS A 118 -9.49 -9.08 -9.63
CA LYS A 118 -9.19 -9.87 -8.45
C LYS A 118 -10.22 -9.60 -7.37
N GLN A 119 -10.75 -10.68 -6.79
CA GLN A 119 -11.80 -10.61 -5.78
C GLN A 119 -11.20 -10.46 -4.37
N SER A 120 -11.90 -9.70 -3.53
CA SER A 120 -11.70 -9.68 -2.08
C SER A 120 -12.12 -11.01 -1.43
N LYS A 121 -11.98 -11.11 -0.10
CA LYS A 121 -12.40 -12.28 0.69
C LYS A 121 -13.86 -12.70 0.43
N TRP A 122 -14.74 -11.75 0.10
CA TRP A 122 -16.16 -11.97 -0.11
C TRP A 122 -16.55 -12.19 -1.58
N GLY A 123 -15.58 -12.40 -2.48
CA GLY A 123 -15.87 -12.55 -3.91
C GLY A 123 -16.18 -11.23 -4.63
N LYS A 124 -16.11 -10.08 -3.94
CA LYS A 124 -16.37 -8.76 -4.54
C LYS A 124 -15.16 -8.30 -5.34
N THR A 125 -15.39 -7.87 -6.58
CA THR A 125 -14.39 -7.17 -7.40
C THR A 125 -14.35 -5.68 -7.04
N PRO A 126 -13.35 -4.91 -7.50
CA PRO A 126 -13.29 -3.47 -7.27
C PRO A 126 -14.50 -2.72 -7.81
N LEU A 127 -15.06 -3.17 -8.94
CA LEU A 127 -16.28 -2.59 -9.52
C LEU A 127 -17.49 -2.73 -8.57
N VAL A 128 -17.62 -3.87 -7.89
CA VAL A 128 -18.68 -4.05 -6.90
C VAL A 128 -18.44 -3.17 -5.68
N ALA A 129 -17.17 -2.97 -5.28
CA ALA A 129 -16.82 -2.07 -4.18
C ALA A 129 -17.15 -0.59 -4.48
N LEU A 130 -17.12 -0.14 -5.74
CA LEU A 130 -17.64 1.17 -6.14
C LEU A 130 -19.13 1.29 -5.84
N CYS A 131 -19.93 0.29 -6.22
CA CYS A 131 -21.38 0.32 -6.04
C CYS A 131 -21.84 0.20 -4.58
N ASP A 132 -21.07 -0.50 -3.74
CA ASP A 132 -21.38 -0.65 -2.31
C ASP A 132 -21.04 0.61 -1.48
N GLY A 133 -20.15 1.47 -1.98
CA GLY A 133 -19.74 2.70 -1.30
C GLY A 133 -20.90 3.70 -1.09
N ASP A 134 -21.92 3.64 -1.95
CA ASP A 134 -23.11 4.49 -1.86
C ASP A 134 -24.10 4.03 -0.77
N ALA A 135 -24.03 2.78 -0.30
CA ALA A 135 -24.98 2.23 0.69
C ALA A 135 -24.66 2.60 2.15
N ASN A 136 -23.52 3.27 2.38
CA ASN A 136 -23.05 3.64 3.71
C ASN A 136 -22.80 5.16 3.85
N ARG A 137 -23.39 5.95 2.94
CA ARG A 137 -23.44 7.43 2.95
C ARG A 137 -24.71 7.93 3.65
#